data_AF-A0AAV0ITK8-F1
#
_entry.id   AF-A0AAV0ITK8-F1
#
_cell.length_a   1.000
_cell.length_b   1.000
_cell.length_c   1.000
_cell.angle_alpha   90.00
_cell.angle_beta   90.00
_cell.angle_gamma   90.00
#
_symmetry.space_group_name_H-M   'P 1'
#
loop_
_entity.id
_entity.type
_entity.pdbx_description
1 polymer ?
#
loop_
_entity_poly.entity_id
_entity_poly.type
_entity_poly.pdbx_seq_one_letter_code
_entity_poly.pdbx_strand_id
1 'polypeptide(L)'
;MSELPQYPPIDPTTFDLIVIGTGLPESVIAAAASTSGKTVLHLDPNPFYGSHFASLSIPEFNSFLNSNSAPPASQSCPETACPSDDPNLSIINLNCRSLYSDLEISSFSPTLLEECSRKFLLDLAGPRVLFCADKAIDLMLKSEASQYVEFKSIDASFIGDGDGALLAVPDSRAAIFKDKSLSLIQKNQLMRFLKLVEGHLRATAASVGTDVNQSEKGEERETASRISVEDLESPFVDFLTKMKLPAKIKSYTLLFLAFSFC
;
A
#
# COMPACT_ATOMS: atom_id res chain seq x y z
N MET A 1 29.01 37.10 1.45
CA MET A 1 27.60 36.71 1.65
C MET A 1 26.89 36.92 0.33
N SER A 2 26.71 35.87 -0.47
CA SER A 2 25.90 35.93 -1.68
C SER A 2 24.43 36.00 -1.25
N GLU A 3 23.77 37.11 -1.57
CA GLU A 3 22.32 37.24 -1.39
C GLU A 3 21.63 36.07 -2.10
N LEU A 4 20.82 35.32 -1.34
CA LEU A 4 19.96 34.29 -1.94
C LEU A 4 19.04 34.97 -2.96
N PRO A 5 18.78 34.34 -4.12
CA PRO A 5 17.88 34.92 -5.11
C PRO A 5 16.51 35.16 -4.46
N GLN A 6 16.01 36.39 -4.57
CA GLN A 6 14.72 36.79 -4.03
C GLN A 6 13.62 36.04 -4.79
N TYR A 7 13.01 35.04 -4.16
CA TYR A 7 11.88 34.33 -4.73
C TYR A 7 10.70 35.30 -4.95
N PRO A 8 9.95 35.17 -6.05
CA PRO A 8 8.77 36.01 -6.27
C PRO A 8 7.79 35.82 -5.10
N PRO A 9 7.17 36.91 -4.60
CA PRO A 9 6.17 36.81 -3.55
C PRO A 9 4.99 35.96 -4.04
N ILE A 10 4.57 35.02 -3.20
CA ILE A 10 3.40 34.18 -3.46
C ILE A 10 2.17 34.95 -2.97
N ASP A 11 1.16 35.08 -3.83
CA ASP A 11 -0.15 35.63 -3.49
C ASP A 11 -1.19 34.51 -3.68
N PRO A 12 -2.03 34.19 -2.68
CA PRO A 12 -2.14 34.80 -1.35
C PRO A 12 -0.96 34.49 -0.42
N THR A 13 -0.75 35.33 0.59
CA THR A 13 0.24 35.12 1.67
C THR A 13 -0.33 34.40 2.90
N THR A 14 -1.64 34.15 2.91
CA THR A 14 -2.36 33.49 3.99
C THR A 14 -3.17 32.33 3.43
N PHE A 15 -3.13 31.20 4.13
CA PHE A 15 -3.79 29.96 3.75
C PHE A 15 -4.41 29.32 4.99
N ASP A 16 -5.53 28.63 4.83
CA ASP A 16 -6.18 27.86 5.88
C ASP A 16 -5.37 26.60 6.26
N LEU A 17 -4.62 26.04 5.30
CA LEU A 17 -3.79 24.86 5.48
C LEU A 17 -2.51 24.97 4.65
N ILE A 18 -1.37 24.67 5.28
CA ILE A 18 -0.09 24.50 4.60
C ILE A 18 0.34 23.04 4.76
N VAL A 19 0.58 22.36 3.64
CA VAL A 19 1.01 20.96 3.59
C VAL A 19 2.41 20.90 3.00
N ILE A 20 3.32 20.18 3.67
CA ILE A 20 4.71 20.00 3.24
C ILE A 20 4.92 18.52 2.90
N GLY A 21 5.33 18.26 1.67
CA GLY A 21 5.39 16.94 1.04
C GLY A 21 4.14 16.63 0.22
N THR A 22 4.33 15.97 -0.91
CA THR A 22 3.27 15.55 -1.84
C THR A 22 3.16 14.03 -1.89
N GLY A 23 3.44 13.37 -0.76
CA GLY A 23 3.11 11.96 -0.60
C GLY A 23 1.60 11.72 -0.69
N LEU A 24 1.23 10.43 -0.73
CA LEU A 24 -0.17 10.03 -0.85
C LEU A 24 -1.04 10.56 0.32
N PRO A 25 -0.64 10.41 1.60
CA PRO A 25 -1.43 10.94 2.72
C PRO A 25 -1.60 12.47 2.66
N GLU A 26 -0.51 13.18 2.38
CA GLU A 26 -0.47 14.63 2.30
C GLU A 26 -1.40 15.15 1.19
N SER A 27 -1.35 14.50 0.03
CA SER A 27 -2.19 14.84 -1.13
C SER A 27 -3.67 14.57 -0.88
N VAL A 28 -4.00 13.47 -0.17
CA VAL A 28 -5.40 13.18 0.21
C VAL A 28 -5.94 14.23 1.18
N ILE A 29 -5.15 14.64 2.18
CA ILE A 29 -5.55 15.68 3.14
C ILE A 29 -5.70 17.04 2.44
N ALA A 30 -4.73 17.41 1.60
CA ALA A 30 -4.77 18.64 0.82
C ALA A 30 -6.02 18.71 -0.08
N ALA A 31 -6.32 17.62 -0.79
CA ALA A 31 -7.52 17.51 -1.63
C ALA A 31 -8.80 17.61 -0.79
N ALA A 32 -8.89 16.91 0.34
CA ALA A 32 -10.07 16.96 1.20
C ALA A 32 -10.33 18.36 1.77
N ALA A 33 -9.27 19.07 2.20
CA ALA A 33 -9.36 20.44 2.67
C ALA A 33 -9.81 21.40 1.56
N SER A 34 -9.22 21.28 0.38
CA SER A 34 -9.58 22.08 -0.80
C SER A 34 -11.05 21.87 -1.21
N THR A 35 -11.51 20.61 -1.28
CA THR A 35 -12.92 20.27 -1.56
C THR A 35 -13.88 20.81 -0.49
N SER A 36 -13.39 21.00 0.75
CA SER A 36 -14.15 21.63 1.83
C SER A 36 -14.14 23.17 1.78
N GLY A 37 -13.61 23.77 0.71
CA GLY A 37 -13.56 25.21 0.49
C GLY A 37 -12.42 25.93 1.22
N LYS A 38 -11.42 25.21 1.72
CA LYS A 38 -10.25 25.78 2.39
C LYS A 38 -9.17 26.17 1.38
N THR A 39 -8.46 27.25 1.66
CA THR A 39 -7.27 27.65 0.90
C THR A 39 -6.08 26.80 1.34
N VAL A 40 -5.46 26.08 0.39
CA VAL A 40 -4.37 25.13 0.68
C VAL A 40 -3.10 25.54 -0.07
N LEU A 41 -1.99 25.66 0.65
CA LEU A 41 -0.65 25.77 0.09
C LEU A 41 0.04 24.40 0.21
N HIS A 42 0.28 23.74 -0.92
CA HIS A 42 0.91 22.41 -0.97
C HIS A 42 2.32 22.53 -1.53
N LEU A 43 3.31 22.22 -0.71
CA LEU A 43 4.74 22.36 -1.02
C LEU A 43 5.41 20.99 -1.00
N ASP A 44 6.52 20.83 -1.71
CA ASP A 44 7.38 19.65 -1.60
C ASP A 44 8.85 20.09 -1.59
N PRO A 45 9.70 19.56 -0.68
CA PRO A 45 11.14 19.77 -0.75
C PRO A 45 11.80 19.04 -1.92
N ASN A 46 11.17 17.99 -2.46
CA ASN A 46 11.68 17.22 -3.59
C ASN A 46 11.36 17.91 -4.92
N PRO A 47 12.20 17.74 -5.96
CA PRO A 47 11.90 18.23 -7.30
C PRO A 47 10.86 17.40 -8.06
N PHE A 48 10.23 16.42 -7.40
CA PHE A 48 9.24 15.49 -7.96
C PHE A 48 8.11 15.26 -6.96
N TYR A 49 6.95 14.83 -7.49
CA TYR A 49 5.78 14.51 -6.66
C TYR A 49 5.86 13.10 -6.07
N GLY A 50 5.13 12.88 -4.97
CA GLY A 50 4.88 11.55 -4.42
C GLY A 50 5.78 11.16 -3.26
N SER A 51 6.87 11.88 -2.98
CA SER A 51 7.83 11.53 -1.92
C SER A 51 8.25 10.05 -2.05
N HIS A 52 8.07 9.23 -1.01
CA HIS A 52 8.31 7.78 -1.04
C HIS A 52 7.42 6.99 -2.03
N PHE A 53 6.32 7.58 -2.51
CA PHE A 53 5.40 7.02 -3.50
C PHE A 53 5.75 7.44 -4.95
N ALA A 54 6.85 8.17 -5.16
CA ALA A 54 7.23 8.64 -6.48
C ALA A 54 7.64 7.50 -7.42
N SER A 55 7.28 7.66 -8.69
CA SER A 55 7.79 6.86 -9.80
C SER A 55 8.69 7.75 -10.65
N LEU A 56 9.97 7.43 -10.72
CA LEU A 56 10.99 8.28 -11.36
C LEU A 56 11.46 7.68 -12.68
N SER A 57 11.77 8.53 -13.66
CA SER A 57 12.48 8.08 -14.85
C SER A 57 13.88 7.57 -14.50
N ILE A 58 14.51 6.81 -15.39
CA ILE A 58 15.87 6.27 -15.17
C ILE A 58 16.89 7.34 -14.72
N PRO A 59 17.01 8.51 -15.38
CA PRO A 59 17.98 9.53 -14.95
C PRO A 59 17.61 10.15 -13.59
N GLU A 60 16.33 10.40 -13.32
CA GLU A 60 15.86 10.94 -12.04
C GLU A 60 16.10 9.96 -10.90
N PHE A 61 15.85 8.67 -11.14
CA PHE A 61 16.10 7.59 -10.19
C PHE A 61 17.60 7.49 -9.86
N ASN A 62 18.47 7.49 -10.87
CA ASN A 62 19.92 7.51 -10.65
C ASN A 62 20.37 8.76 -9.87
N SER A 63 19.82 9.93 -10.18
CA SER A 63 20.12 11.16 -9.42
C SER A 63 19.68 11.03 -7.96
N PHE A 64 18.46 10.55 -7.73
CA PHE A 64 17.91 10.32 -6.39
C PHE A 64 18.79 9.36 -5.58
N LEU A 65 19.16 8.23 -6.17
CA LEU A 65 20.02 7.23 -5.54
C LEU A 65 21.38 7.80 -5.14
N ASN A 66 22.02 8.57 -6.02
CA ASN A 66 23.32 9.20 -5.73
C ASN A 66 23.23 10.30 -4.67
N SER A 67 22.12 11.04 -4.60
CA SER A 67 21.90 12.05 -3.55
C SER A 67 21.68 11.43 -2.17
N ASN A 68 21.10 10.22 -2.11
CA ASN A 68 20.79 9.52 -0.86
C ASN A 68 21.88 8.51 -0.42
N SER A 69 22.87 8.21 -1.28
CA SER A 69 23.98 7.31 -0.93
C SER A 69 25.07 7.98 -0.09
N ALA A 70 25.12 9.32 -0.08
CA ALA A 70 26.00 10.06 0.82
C ALA A 70 25.49 9.92 2.26
N PRO A 71 26.36 9.63 3.26
CA PRO A 71 25.95 9.70 4.65
C PRO A 71 25.36 11.08 4.90
N PRO A 72 24.25 11.19 5.68
CA PRO A 72 23.66 12.49 5.95
C PRO A 72 24.77 13.36 6.49
N ALA A 73 25.17 14.38 5.71
CA ALA A 73 26.01 15.45 6.22
C ALA A 73 25.30 15.86 7.49
N SER A 74 25.97 15.74 8.65
CA SER A 74 25.40 16.02 9.96
C SER A 74 24.61 17.31 9.85
N GLN A 75 23.29 17.20 9.65
CA GLN A 75 22.41 18.33 9.64
C GLN A 75 22.37 18.68 11.12
N SER A 76 23.35 19.48 11.54
CA SER A 76 23.07 20.49 12.53
C SER A 76 21.97 21.34 11.90
N CYS A 77 20.72 20.91 12.07
CA CYS A 77 19.66 21.88 12.25
C CYS A 77 20.26 22.88 13.24
N PRO A 78 20.41 24.17 12.89
CA PRO A 78 20.55 25.14 13.96
C PRO A 78 19.37 24.83 14.86
N GLU A 79 19.63 24.62 16.14
CA GLU A 79 18.63 24.70 17.19
C GLU A 79 18.04 26.11 17.10
N THR A 80 17.21 26.34 16.09
CA THR A 80 16.21 27.39 16.13
C THR A 80 15.14 26.74 16.95
N ALA A 81 15.38 26.73 18.26
CA ALA A 81 14.31 26.84 19.21
C ALA A 81 13.46 28.01 18.72
N CYS A 82 12.36 27.71 18.05
CA CYS A 82 11.19 28.53 18.16
C CYS A 82 10.56 28.06 19.48
N PRO A 83 10.81 28.72 20.62
CA PRO A 83 9.94 28.56 21.77
C PRO A 83 8.63 29.29 21.41
N SER A 84 7.82 28.68 20.55
CA SER A 84 6.41 29.05 20.52
C SER A 84 5.80 28.39 21.75
N ASP A 85 5.77 29.13 22.87
CA ASP A 85 4.95 28.84 24.05
C ASP A 85 3.43 28.91 23.73
N ASP A 86 3.02 28.58 22.49
CA ASP A 86 1.62 28.51 22.12
C ASP A 86 1.07 27.15 22.58
N PRO A 87 0.15 27.13 23.54
CA PRO A 87 -0.43 25.89 24.06
C PRO A 87 -1.21 25.09 23.01
N ASN A 88 -1.44 25.64 21.80
CA ASN A 88 -2.12 24.95 20.70
C ASN A 88 -1.15 24.34 19.67
N LEU A 89 0.17 24.51 19.82
CA LEU A 89 1.15 24.01 18.86
C LEU A 89 1.88 22.76 19.38
N SER A 90 1.60 21.59 18.79
CA SER A 90 2.34 20.36 19.08
C SER A 90 3.46 20.14 18.06
N ILE A 91 4.72 20.18 18.50
CA ILE A 91 5.87 19.84 17.66
C ILE A 91 6.12 18.34 17.76
N ILE A 92 5.98 17.62 16.64
CA ILE A 92 6.32 16.19 16.53
C ILE A 92 7.62 16.10 15.74
N ASN A 93 8.69 15.65 16.39
CA ASN A 93 9.94 15.34 15.69
C ASN A 93 9.73 14.08 14.83
N LEU A 94 9.65 14.26 13.52
CA LEU A 94 9.56 13.16 12.57
C LEU A 94 10.96 12.59 12.33
N ASN A 95 11.18 11.33 12.72
CA ASN A 95 12.38 10.61 12.34
C ASN A 95 12.26 10.19 10.88
N CYS A 96 12.90 10.93 9.98
CA CYS A 96 13.06 10.51 8.59
C CYS A 96 14.00 9.29 8.54
N ARG A 97 13.49 8.14 8.10
CA ARG A 97 14.32 6.96 7.83
C ARG A 97 14.69 6.95 6.35
N SER A 98 15.93 6.58 6.04
CA SER A 98 16.31 6.28 4.66
C SER A 98 15.44 5.15 4.11
N LEU A 99 15.01 5.27 2.86
CA LEU A 99 14.28 4.23 2.14
C LEU A 99 15.09 2.94 2.01
N TYR A 100 16.39 3.08 1.78
CA TYR A 100 17.30 1.97 1.55
C TYR A 100 18.29 1.87 2.72
N SER A 101 18.45 0.66 3.25
CA SER A 101 19.43 0.37 4.31
C SER A 101 20.86 0.27 3.77
N ASP A 102 21.00 -0.17 2.53
CA ASP A 102 22.27 -0.30 1.81
C ASP A 102 21.99 -0.09 0.31
N LEU A 103 22.93 0.51 -0.41
CA LEU A 103 22.76 0.89 -1.81
C LEU A 103 24.03 0.63 -2.62
N GLU A 104 23.93 -0.30 -3.57
CA GLU A 104 24.94 -0.53 -4.60
C GLU A 104 24.35 -0.19 -5.97
N ILE A 105 25.01 0.69 -6.72
CA ILE A 105 24.58 1.10 -8.07
C ILE A 105 25.54 0.52 -9.09
N SER A 106 25.03 -0.33 -9.98
CA SER A 106 25.79 -0.87 -11.12
C SER A 106 25.01 -0.66 -12.43
N SER A 107 25.72 -0.34 -13.50
CA SER A 107 25.13 -0.13 -14.84
C SER A 107 25.81 -1.03 -15.86
N PHE A 108 25.02 -1.87 -16.52
CA PHE A 108 25.51 -2.88 -17.46
C PHE A 108 25.34 -2.46 -18.94
N SER A 109 24.45 -1.51 -19.24
CA SER A 109 24.21 -1.03 -20.60
C SER A 109 23.77 0.45 -20.61
N PRO A 110 24.71 1.40 -20.45
CA PRO A 110 24.37 2.82 -20.29
C PRO A 110 23.69 3.42 -21.53
N THR A 111 24.07 2.99 -22.73
CA THR A 111 23.48 3.49 -23.99
C THR A 111 22.01 3.13 -24.12
N LEU A 112 21.64 1.87 -23.84
CA LEU A 112 20.23 1.44 -23.89
C LEU A 112 19.38 2.13 -22.81
N LEU A 113 19.95 2.35 -21.63
CA LEU A 113 19.28 3.08 -20.54
C LEU A 113 19.01 4.54 -20.93
N GLU A 114 19.94 5.17 -21.63
CA GLU A 114 19.77 6.54 -22.13
C GLU A 114 18.69 6.62 -23.22
N GLU A 115 18.73 5.70 -24.20
CA GLU A 115 17.71 5.58 -25.26
C GLU A 115 16.30 5.30 -24.71
N CYS A 116 16.21 4.60 -23.58
CA CYS A 116 14.95 4.25 -22.93
C CYS A 116 14.61 5.12 -21.72
N SER A 117 15.36 6.19 -21.48
CA SER A 117 15.28 7.01 -20.26
C SER A 117 13.86 7.45 -19.88
N ARG A 118 13.03 7.80 -20.87
CA ARG A 118 11.63 8.22 -20.70
C ARG A 118 10.58 7.13 -20.92
N LYS A 119 11.01 5.90 -21.23
CA LYS A 119 10.11 4.76 -21.48
C LYS A 119 9.76 4.00 -20.20
N PHE A 120 10.54 4.21 -19.15
CA PHE A 120 10.40 3.51 -17.88
C PHE A 120 10.18 4.52 -16.75
N LEU A 121 9.31 4.12 -15.82
CA LEU A 121 9.13 4.75 -14.52
C LEU A 121 9.43 3.69 -13.47
N LEU A 122 10.26 4.04 -12.49
CA LEU A 122 10.72 3.16 -11.42
C LEU A 122 10.15 3.65 -10.09
N ASP A 123 9.37 2.81 -9.44
CA ASP A 123 8.76 3.13 -8.14
C ASP A 123 9.82 3.09 -7.04
N LEU A 124 9.99 4.20 -6.30
CA LEU A 124 11.01 4.31 -5.26
C LEU A 124 10.85 3.27 -4.15
N ALA A 125 9.63 3.11 -3.66
CA ALA A 125 9.33 2.14 -2.60
C ALA A 125 9.08 0.71 -3.13
N GLY A 126 9.37 0.45 -4.41
CA GLY A 126 9.14 -0.83 -5.05
C GLY A 126 7.69 -1.06 -5.49
N PRO A 127 7.41 -2.23 -6.10
CA PRO A 127 6.12 -2.53 -6.68
C PRO A 127 5.03 -2.58 -5.62
N ARG A 128 3.89 -1.97 -5.93
CA ARG A 128 2.70 -1.95 -5.07
C ARG A 128 1.49 -2.40 -5.85
N VAL A 129 0.55 -2.99 -5.13
CA VAL A 129 -0.69 -3.51 -5.69
C VAL A 129 -1.84 -2.93 -4.89
N LEU A 130 -2.93 -2.56 -5.55
CA LEU A 130 -4.16 -2.14 -4.90
C LEU A 130 -5.14 -3.30 -4.90
N PHE A 131 -5.75 -3.56 -3.74
CA PHE A 131 -6.84 -4.52 -3.67
C PHE A 131 -8.09 -3.93 -4.31
N CYS A 132 -8.79 -4.75 -5.11
CA CYS A 132 -10.03 -4.31 -5.76
C CYS A 132 -11.11 -3.91 -4.75
N ALA A 133 -11.15 -4.56 -3.58
CA ALA A 133 -12.09 -4.30 -2.50
C ALA A 133 -11.42 -3.51 -1.35
N ASP A 134 -10.72 -2.43 -1.70
CA ASP A 134 -10.06 -1.55 -0.74
C ASP A 134 -10.83 -0.23 -0.55
N LYS A 135 -10.79 0.32 0.67
CA LYS A 135 -11.34 1.66 0.94
C LYS A 135 -10.65 2.75 0.15
N ALA A 136 -9.39 2.56 -0.25
CA ALA A 136 -8.68 3.45 -1.15
C ALA A 136 -9.33 3.50 -2.54
N ILE A 137 -9.82 2.37 -3.05
CA ILE A 137 -10.59 2.34 -4.31
C ILE A 137 -11.91 3.11 -4.12
N ASP A 138 -12.63 2.86 -3.03
CA ASP A 138 -13.87 3.59 -2.73
C ASP A 138 -13.64 5.10 -2.65
N LEU A 139 -12.53 5.51 -2.02
CA LEU A 139 -12.14 6.92 -1.91
C LEU A 139 -11.84 7.52 -3.28
N MET A 140 -11.08 6.84 -4.14
CA MET A 140 -10.75 7.32 -5.49
C MET A 140 -12.00 7.49 -6.36
N LEU A 141 -13.00 6.61 -6.21
CA LEU A 141 -14.28 6.75 -6.90
C LEU A 141 -15.07 7.95 -6.38
N LYS A 142 -15.14 8.14 -5.06
CA LYS A 142 -15.86 9.25 -4.42
C LYS A 142 -15.23 10.61 -4.67
N SER A 143 -13.90 10.67 -4.80
CA SER A 143 -13.16 11.90 -5.08
C SER A 143 -12.99 12.17 -6.58
N GLU A 144 -13.52 11.30 -7.44
CA GLU A 144 -13.30 11.31 -8.89
C GLU A 144 -11.82 11.18 -9.34
N ALA A 145 -10.91 10.88 -8.41
CA ALA A 145 -9.50 10.69 -8.71
C ALA A 145 -9.25 9.52 -9.69
N SER A 146 -10.20 8.58 -9.79
CA SER A 146 -10.16 7.49 -10.77
C SER A 146 -10.13 7.97 -12.24
N GLN A 147 -10.46 9.23 -12.52
CA GLN A 147 -10.36 9.80 -13.87
C GLN A 147 -8.90 10.05 -14.32
N TYR A 148 -7.95 10.08 -13.37
CA TYR A 148 -6.54 10.41 -13.62
C TYR A 148 -5.62 9.19 -13.61
N VAL A 149 -6.15 7.99 -13.37
CA VAL A 149 -5.37 6.77 -13.24
C VAL A 149 -6.08 5.60 -13.94
N GLU A 150 -5.29 4.80 -14.63
CA GLU A 150 -5.75 3.54 -15.21
C GLU A 150 -5.10 2.37 -14.47
N PHE A 151 -5.84 1.27 -14.34
CA PHE A 151 -5.37 0.07 -13.66
C PHE A 151 -5.26 -1.10 -14.62
N LYS A 152 -4.23 -1.93 -14.39
CA LYS A 152 -4.11 -3.24 -15.00
C LYS A 152 -4.23 -4.31 -13.91
N SER A 153 -5.05 -5.32 -14.16
CA SER A 153 -5.17 -6.47 -13.27
C SER A 153 -3.88 -7.27 -13.22
N ILE A 154 -3.61 -7.87 -12.05
CA ILE A 154 -2.55 -8.87 -11.90
C ILE A 154 -3.00 -10.16 -12.58
N ASP A 155 -2.18 -10.67 -13.50
CA ASP A 155 -2.54 -11.85 -14.31
C ASP A 155 -2.37 -13.18 -13.54
N ALA A 156 -1.39 -13.26 -12.63
CA ALA A 156 -1.11 -14.47 -11.86
C ALA A 156 -0.31 -14.18 -10.59
N SER A 157 -0.42 -15.06 -9.60
CA SER A 157 0.38 -15.06 -8.37
C SER A 157 1.14 -16.38 -8.23
N PHE A 158 2.36 -16.30 -7.70
CA PHE A 158 3.26 -17.43 -7.55
C PHE A 158 3.86 -17.48 -6.15
N ILE A 159 4.16 -18.69 -5.67
CA ILE A 159 4.94 -18.92 -4.46
C ILE A 159 6.28 -19.54 -4.87
N GLY A 160 7.38 -18.96 -4.42
CA GLY A 160 8.69 -19.57 -4.53
C GLY A 160 8.90 -20.61 -3.42
N ASP A 161 9.45 -21.76 -3.76
CA ASP A 161 10.02 -22.68 -2.76
C ASP A 161 11.47 -22.32 -2.41
N GLY A 162 12.04 -23.04 -1.42
CA GLY A 162 13.42 -22.81 -0.99
C GLY A 162 14.47 -23.15 -2.05
N ASP A 163 14.09 -23.88 -3.09
CA ASP A 163 14.94 -24.26 -4.22
C ASP A 163 14.80 -23.28 -5.40
N GLY A 164 13.98 -22.23 -5.25
CA GLY A 164 13.75 -21.18 -6.25
C GLY A 164 12.72 -21.54 -7.32
N ALA A 165 12.03 -22.67 -7.21
CA ALA A 165 10.97 -23.02 -8.15
C ALA A 165 9.67 -22.25 -7.82
N LEU A 166 9.03 -21.75 -8.88
CA LEU A 166 7.79 -20.98 -8.78
C LEU A 166 6.57 -21.88 -8.97
N LEU A 167 5.65 -21.82 -8.01
CA LEU A 167 4.39 -22.54 -8.00
C LEU A 167 3.23 -21.57 -8.17
N ALA A 168 2.45 -21.74 -9.24
CA ALA A 168 1.25 -20.94 -9.47
C ALA A 168 0.23 -21.16 -8.35
N VAL A 169 -0.36 -20.06 -7.88
CA VAL A 169 -1.39 -20.06 -6.86
C VAL A 169 -2.77 -20.07 -7.53
N PRO A 170 -3.64 -21.04 -7.25
CA PRO A 170 -4.97 -21.06 -7.82
C PRO A 170 -5.82 -19.87 -7.35
N ASP A 171 -6.30 -19.06 -8.27
CA ASP A 171 -7.03 -17.81 -8.02
C ASP A 171 -8.57 -17.97 -7.96
N SER A 172 -9.07 -19.17 -8.29
CA SER A 172 -10.49 -19.43 -8.47
C SER A 172 -10.86 -20.85 -8.10
N ARG A 173 -12.15 -21.08 -7.80
CA ARG A 173 -12.67 -22.44 -7.54
C ARG A 173 -12.39 -23.40 -8.70
N ALA A 174 -12.48 -22.90 -9.93
CA ALA A 174 -12.17 -23.69 -11.12
C ALA A 174 -10.67 -24.01 -11.22
N ALA A 175 -9.78 -23.06 -10.91
CA ALA A 175 -8.35 -23.29 -10.85
C ALA A 175 -7.98 -24.32 -9.77
N ILE A 176 -8.55 -24.21 -8.57
CA ILE A 176 -8.38 -25.18 -7.47
C ILE A 176 -8.79 -26.58 -7.94
N PHE A 177 -9.91 -26.69 -8.65
CA PHE A 177 -10.39 -27.98 -9.15
C PHE A 177 -9.46 -28.58 -10.23
N LYS A 178 -8.92 -27.75 -11.13
CA LYS A 178 -7.99 -28.16 -12.19
C LYS A 178 -6.58 -28.47 -11.71
N ASP A 179 -6.18 -27.95 -10.55
CA ASP A 179 -4.84 -28.15 -10.00
C ASP A 179 -4.57 -29.63 -9.70
N LYS A 180 -3.61 -30.23 -10.43
CA LYS A 180 -3.23 -31.64 -10.26
C LYS A 180 -2.31 -31.88 -9.06
N SER A 181 -1.74 -30.80 -8.53
CA SER A 181 -0.79 -30.83 -7.42
C SER A 181 -1.48 -30.88 -6.04
N LEU A 182 -2.82 -30.82 -6.02
CA LEU A 182 -3.67 -30.98 -4.84
C LEU A 182 -4.51 -32.25 -4.97
N SER A 183 -4.53 -33.08 -3.92
CA SER A 183 -5.45 -34.21 -3.84
C SER A 183 -6.89 -33.77 -3.59
N LEU A 184 -7.87 -34.64 -3.86
CA LEU A 184 -9.29 -34.35 -3.61
C LEU A 184 -9.57 -33.96 -2.15
N ILE A 185 -8.89 -34.61 -1.19
CA ILE A 185 -9.01 -34.30 0.23
C ILE A 185 -8.50 -32.89 0.52
N GLN A 186 -7.35 -32.54 -0.06
CA GLN A 186 -6.74 -31.21 0.11
C GLN A 186 -7.63 -30.12 -0.49
N LYS A 187 -8.18 -30.34 -1.69
CA LYS A 187 -9.13 -29.41 -2.33
C LYS A 187 -10.38 -29.19 -1.47
N ASN A 188 -10.95 -30.26 -0.91
CA ASN A 188 -12.10 -30.16 -0.02
C ASN A 188 -11.78 -29.42 1.28
N GLN A 189 -10.59 -29.62 1.86
CA GLN A 189 -10.13 -28.88 3.04
C GLN A 189 -9.98 -27.39 2.76
N LEU A 190 -9.34 -27.02 1.63
CA LEU A 190 -9.19 -25.63 1.21
C LEU A 190 -10.56 -24.96 1.00
N MET A 191 -11.49 -25.61 0.29
CA MET A 191 -12.82 -25.06 0.07
C MET A 191 -13.62 -24.88 1.36
N ARG A 192 -13.51 -25.81 2.32
CA ARG A 192 -14.13 -25.67 3.65
C ARG A 192 -13.55 -24.50 4.43
N PHE A 193 -12.23 -24.30 4.35
CA PHE A 193 -11.57 -23.16 4.97
C PHE A 193 -12.03 -21.83 4.35
N LEU A 194 -12.05 -21.71 3.02
CA LEU A 194 -12.51 -20.49 2.34
C LEU A 194 -13.96 -20.16 2.68
N LYS A 195 -14.86 -21.16 2.70
CA LYS A 195 -16.25 -20.99 3.13
C LYS A 195 -16.38 -20.53 4.59
N LEU A 196 -15.54 -21.05 5.49
CA LEU A 196 -15.51 -20.63 6.89
C LEU A 196 -15.15 -19.14 7.01
N VAL A 197 -14.10 -18.71 6.31
CA VAL A 197 -13.66 -17.30 6.30
C VAL A 197 -14.73 -16.41 5.69
N GLU A 198 -15.29 -16.78 4.53
CA GLU A 198 -16.38 -16.03 3.88
C GLU A 198 -17.60 -15.90 4.80
N GLY A 199 -18.00 -16.99 5.46
CA GLY A 199 -19.10 -17.01 6.42
C GLY A 199 -18.86 -16.07 7.61
N HIS A 200 -17.63 -16.07 8.15
CA HIS A 200 -17.25 -15.15 9.21
C HIS A 200 -17.31 -13.68 8.75
N LEU A 201 -16.74 -13.35 7.58
CA LEU A 201 -16.74 -11.99 7.05
C LEU A 201 -18.17 -11.48 6.79
N ARG A 202 -19.05 -12.30 6.20
CA ARG A 202 -20.46 -11.94 5.97
C ARG A 202 -21.19 -11.69 7.29
N ALA A 203 -20.97 -12.53 8.30
CA ALA A 203 -21.57 -12.35 9.62
C ALA A 203 -21.07 -11.09 10.34
N THR A 204 -19.79 -10.75 10.18
CA THR A 204 -19.20 -9.52 10.74
C THR A 204 -19.73 -8.27 10.04
N ALA A 205 -19.82 -8.28 8.71
CA ALA A 205 -20.41 -7.18 7.94
C ALA A 205 -21.88 -6.91 8.34
N ALA A 206 -22.67 -7.97 8.53
CA ALA A 206 -24.06 -7.87 8.98
C ALA A 206 -24.20 -7.32 10.41
N SER A 207 -23.20 -7.51 11.29
CA SER A 207 -23.22 -6.93 12.64
C SER A 207 -22.78 -5.46 12.69
N VAL A 208 -22.06 -4.98 11.67
CA VAL A 208 -21.57 -3.58 11.60
C VAL A 208 -22.55 -2.68 10.82
N GLY A 209 -23.30 -3.24 9.87
CA GLY A 209 -24.34 -2.52 9.12
C GLY A 209 -25.67 -2.45 9.86
N THR A 210 -25.94 -1.32 10.54
CA THR A 210 -27.31 -0.95 10.92
C THR A 210 -28.00 -0.31 9.70
N ASP A 211 -29.12 -0.92 9.28
CA ASP A 211 -30.14 -0.49 8.30
C ASP A 211 -29.72 -0.05 6.88
N VAL A 212 -30.12 -0.81 5.85
CA VAL A 212 -31.26 -0.53 4.94
C VAL A 212 -31.49 -1.77 4.04
N ASN A 213 -32.75 -2.17 3.96
CA ASN A 213 -33.36 -3.18 3.08
C ASN A 213 -32.64 -3.51 1.76
N GLN A 214 -32.46 -4.82 1.50
CA GLN A 214 -33.14 -5.49 0.39
C GLN A 214 -33.13 -7.02 0.59
N SER A 215 -34.33 -7.59 0.57
CA SER A 215 -34.56 -9.02 0.38
C SER A 215 -34.18 -9.42 -1.03
N GLU A 216 -33.33 -10.43 -1.18
CA GLU A 216 -33.54 -11.45 -2.22
C GLU A 216 -33.17 -12.84 -1.68
N LYS A 217 -33.92 -13.82 -2.18
CA LYS A 217 -34.20 -15.13 -1.62
C LYS A 217 -33.06 -16.13 -1.87
N GLY A 218 -32.79 -16.92 -0.83
CA GLY A 218 -32.73 -18.37 -0.90
C GLY A 218 -31.45 -18.99 -1.45
N GLU A 219 -30.60 -19.49 -0.54
CA GLU A 219 -30.06 -20.85 -0.60
C GLU A 219 -29.50 -21.23 0.79
N GLU A 220 -30.00 -22.38 1.27
CA GLU A 220 -29.59 -23.22 2.41
C GLU A 220 -28.92 -22.58 3.65
N ARG A 221 -29.58 -22.76 4.80
CA ARG A 221 -29.02 -22.63 6.16
C ARG A 221 -27.87 -23.63 6.37
N GLU A 222 -26.70 -23.36 5.80
CA GLU A 222 -25.44 -23.86 6.34
C GLU A 222 -25.16 -23.00 7.58
N THR A 223 -25.18 -23.61 8.77
CA THR A 223 -24.87 -22.95 10.05
C THR A 223 -23.66 -22.03 9.87
N ALA A 224 -23.84 -20.72 10.01
CA ALA A 224 -22.75 -19.74 9.90
C ALA A 224 -21.68 -20.09 10.92
N SER A 225 -20.66 -20.83 10.49
CA SER A 225 -19.53 -21.21 11.31
C SER A 225 -18.71 -19.94 11.52
N ARG A 226 -18.89 -19.32 12.69
CA ARG A 226 -18.13 -18.15 13.09
C ARG A 226 -16.79 -18.64 13.65
N ILE A 227 -15.68 -18.09 13.16
CA ILE A 227 -14.38 -18.25 13.80
C ILE A 227 -14.51 -17.75 15.25
N SER A 228 -14.03 -18.53 16.22
CA SER A 228 -14.14 -18.17 17.63
C SER A 228 -13.24 -16.99 17.97
N VAL A 229 -13.56 -16.25 19.04
CA VAL A 229 -12.76 -15.08 19.45
C VAL A 229 -11.35 -15.51 19.84
N GLU A 230 -11.22 -16.64 20.53
CA GLU A 230 -9.92 -17.20 20.90
C GLU A 230 -9.05 -17.53 19.69
N ASP A 231 -9.67 -18.03 18.61
CA ASP A 231 -8.96 -18.33 17.36
C ASP A 231 -8.56 -17.03 16.61
N LEU A 232 -9.35 -15.96 16.71
CA LEU A 232 -9.02 -14.65 16.11
C LEU A 232 -7.87 -13.93 16.84
N GLU A 233 -7.75 -14.12 18.16
CA GLU A 233 -6.68 -13.54 18.97
C GLU A 233 -5.38 -14.35 18.91
N SER A 234 -5.45 -15.61 18.47
CA SER A 234 -4.28 -16.46 18.31
C SER A 234 -3.46 -16.09 17.06
N PRO A 235 -2.13 -16.36 17.05
CA PRO A 235 -1.35 -16.23 15.83
C PRO A 235 -1.97 -17.03 14.69
N PHE A 236 -2.10 -16.43 13.51
CA PHE A 236 -2.81 -17.05 12.39
C PHE A 236 -2.24 -18.43 11.99
N VAL A 237 -0.93 -18.62 12.16
CA VAL A 237 -0.26 -19.92 11.93
C VAL A 237 -0.77 -21.02 12.87
N ASP A 238 -1.09 -20.68 14.12
CA ASP A 238 -1.62 -21.61 15.11
C ASP A 238 -3.06 -22.00 14.77
N PHE A 239 -3.87 -21.02 14.37
CA PHE A 239 -5.22 -21.27 13.85
C PHE A 239 -5.20 -22.20 12.62
N LEU A 240 -4.32 -21.95 11.64
CA LEU A 240 -4.15 -22.83 10.48
C LEU A 240 -3.71 -24.25 10.87
N THR A 241 -2.93 -24.38 11.95
CA THR A 241 -2.49 -25.67 12.48
C THR A 241 -3.61 -26.42 13.18
N LYS A 242 -4.44 -25.72 13.96
CA LYS A 242 -5.67 -26.26 14.57
C LYS A 242 -6.65 -26.78 13.51
N MET A 243 -6.76 -26.09 12.38
CA MET A 243 -7.58 -26.50 11.23
C MET A 243 -7.05 -27.72 10.47
N LYS A 244 -5.88 -28.25 10.85
CA LYS A 244 -5.21 -29.43 10.25
C LYS A 244 -5.03 -29.31 8.73
N LEU A 245 -4.75 -28.09 8.25
CA LEU A 245 -4.51 -27.85 6.84
C LEU A 245 -3.12 -28.38 6.43
N PRO A 246 -2.98 -29.01 5.25
CA PRO A 246 -1.69 -29.41 4.69
C PRO A 246 -0.74 -28.23 4.51
N ALA A 247 0.56 -28.44 4.64
CA ALA A 247 1.58 -27.39 4.54
C ALA A 247 1.43 -26.51 3.29
N LYS A 248 1.17 -27.14 2.14
CA LYS A 248 0.94 -26.45 0.87
C LYS A 248 -0.28 -25.51 0.89
N ILE A 249 -1.36 -25.93 1.55
CA ILE A 249 -2.54 -25.10 1.74
C ILE A 249 -2.25 -23.97 2.72
N LYS A 250 -1.50 -24.24 3.80
CA LYS A 250 -1.07 -23.19 4.72
C LYS A 250 -0.28 -22.10 3.98
N SER A 251 0.65 -22.48 3.09
CA SER A 251 1.41 -21.54 2.26
C SER A 251 0.51 -20.71 1.36
N TYR A 252 -0.48 -21.32 0.68
CA TYR A 252 -1.45 -20.57 -0.11
C TYR A 252 -2.25 -19.59 0.76
N THR A 253 -2.82 -20.05 1.87
CA THR A 253 -3.64 -19.20 2.75
C THR A 253 -2.83 -18.09 3.41
N LEU A 254 -1.57 -18.37 3.77
CA LEU A 254 -0.65 -17.35 4.28
C LEU A 254 -0.34 -16.32 3.22
N LEU A 255 -0.09 -16.72 1.96
CA LEU A 255 0.10 -15.75 0.89
C LEU A 255 -1.15 -14.87 0.70
N PHE A 256 -2.33 -15.49 0.57
CA PHE A 256 -3.58 -14.76 0.33
C PHE A 256 -3.92 -13.76 1.45
N LEU A 257 -3.58 -14.07 2.71
CA LEU A 257 -3.92 -13.23 3.86
C LEU A 257 -2.78 -12.34 4.34
N ALA A 258 -1.51 -12.74 4.18
CA ALA A 258 -0.37 -11.90 4.54
C ALA A 258 -0.32 -10.60 3.73
N PHE A 259 -0.86 -10.61 2.51
CA PHE A 259 -1.04 -9.38 1.74
C PHE A 259 -2.29 -8.58 2.13
N SER A 260 -3.29 -9.15 2.82
CA SER A 260 -4.48 -8.41 3.29
C SER A 260 -4.26 -7.63 4.60
N PHE A 261 -3.15 -7.86 5.31
CA PHE A 261 -2.84 -7.22 6.61
C PHE A 261 -1.60 -6.31 6.58
N CYS A 262 -1.04 -6.03 5.40
CA CYS A 262 0.03 -5.04 5.20
C CYS A 262 -0.55 -3.75 4.63
#